data_AF-A0A495L499-F1
#
_entry.id   AF-A0A495L499-F1
#
_cell.length_a   1.000
_cell.length_b   1.000
_cell.length_c   1.000
_cell.angle_alpha   90.00
_cell.angle_beta   90.00
_cell.angle_gamma   90.00
#
_symmetry.space_group_name_H-M   'P 1'
#
loop_
_entity.id
_entity.type
_entity.pdbx_description
1 polymer ?
#
loop_
_entity_poly.entity_id
_entity_poly.type
_entity_poly.pdbx_seq_one_letter_code
_entity_poly.pdbx_strand_id
1 'polypeptide(L)'
;MKREHRTGAALGATGLGALLLITGCGDTATGGSPEQAAPTEAEETPHGYVEGAEETAEPQSRLVVADTGTGDVRVLDLLTEEVTELDPVPEVDAISGDGRFAYLQSSDHGSTDVVDSGAWTVDHGDHSHYYRTGIAHVGTLDATTSGAVTDTAVTSLLDGHGSTTTLDRSALESGEVEPVTAVSGDAATVLPYAGRLVVAEGGSDGQVRVLDREGAPVEVLDETCTDPAGAAVTRRGLVLGCAEGTLHVREDDDALEAETVPYPGDGGARTESFHHRPGSAVLAAIATDGDVWVLDLAEPAWTRLDVPDAVAVGAVGEDTFVLVLTADGTLRSLDPATGEEQAATALLDEVGEDPAPTIQIDTSRAYVNDAEAGLIHEIDYNDDLRLARTFDAGIAPHLMVETGR
;
A
#
# COMPACT_ATOMS: atom_id res chain seq x y z
N MET A 1 57.53 -20.65 14.55
CA MET A 1 58.45 -20.92 15.69
C MET A 1 57.67 -20.71 16.99
N LYS A 2 57.63 -21.75 17.84
CA LYS A 2 57.27 -21.82 19.28
C LYS A 2 55.85 -21.35 19.69
N ARG A 3 54.92 -22.26 20.06
CA ARG A 3 54.71 -22.95 21.37
C ARG A 3 54.35 -21.94 22.48
N GLU A 4 53.30 -22.12 23.29
CA GLU A 4 53.03 -23.31 24.11
C GLU A 4 51.62 -23.34 24.75
N HIS A 5 51.21 -24.55 25.11
CA HIS A 5 49.95 -24.97 25.75
C HIS A 5 49.74 -24.45 27.19
N ARG A 6 48.47 -24.51 27.66
CA ARG A 6 48.16 -25.22 28.92
C ARG A 6 46.72 -25.73 29.00
N THR A 7 46.63 -26.97 29.46
CA THR A 7 45.47 -27.84 29.67
C THR A 7 45.02 -27.82 31.13
N GLY A 8 43.73 -28.14 31.34
CA GLY A 8 43.26 -29.01 32.43
C GLY A 8 42.55 -28.32 33.60
N ALA A 9 41.28 -28.66 33.84
CA ALA A 9 40.87 -29.71 34.78
C ALA A 9 39.33 -29.78 34.91
N ALA A 10 38.80 -31.01 34.89
CA ALA A 10 37.43 -31.38 35.23
C ALA A 10 37.34 -31.84 36.71
N LEU A 11 36.09 -32.08 37.19
CA LEU A 11 35.60 -32.62 38.49
C LEU A 11 34.79 -31.54 39.25
N GLY A 12 33.55 -31.71 39.70
CA GLY A 12 32.61 -32.83 39.75
C GLY A 12 31.58 -32.60 40.89
N ALA A 13 30.42 -33.27 40.79
CA ALA A 13 29.53 -33.73 41.88
C ALA A 13 28.50 -32.79 42.58
N THR A 14 27.23 -32.95 42.17
CA THR A 14 26.02 -33.39 42.94
C THR A 14 25.72 -32.96 44.40
N GLY A 15 24.47 -32.54 44.62
CA GLY A 15 23.68 -32.64 45.88
C GLY A 15 22.40 -31.79 45.76
N LEU A 16 21.21 -32.30 45.43
CA LEU A 16 20.23 -33.14 46.16
C LEU A 16 19.61 -32.49 47.43
N GLY A 17 18.38 -31.99 47.30
CA GLY A 17 17.27 -32.23 48.24
C GLY A 17 16.93 -31.16 49.29
N ALA A 18 15.71 -30.62 49.23
CA ALA A 18 14.72 -30.69 50.33
C ALA A 18 13.38 -30.06 49.92
N LEU A 19 12.33 -30.88 49.79
CA LEU A 19 10.92 -30.48 49.82
C LEU A 19 10.53 -30.08 51.25
N LEU A 20 9.77 -29.01 51.41
CA LEU A 20 9.02 -28.68 52.63
C LEU A 20 7.52 -28.68 52.31
N LEU A 21 6.85 -29.74 52.76
CA LEU A 21 5.40 -29.83 52.88
C LEU A 21 5.01 -29.26 54.25
N ILE A 22 4.12 -28.27 54.28
CA ILE A 22 3.38 -27.90 55.50
C ILE A 22 1.89 -28.01 55.18
N THR A 23 1.28 -29.06 55.71
CA THR A 23 -0.17 -29.24 55.85
C THR A 23 -0.60 -28.73 57.23
N GLY A 24 -1.58 -27.83 57.27
CA GLY A 24 -2.32 -27.46 58.49
C GLY A 24 -3.82 -27.49 58.21
N CYS A 25 -4.57 -28.28 59.01
CA CYS A 25 -6.02 -28.47 58.89
C CYS A 25 -6.79 -27.80 60.05
N GLY A 26 -8.00 -27.29 59.73
CA GLY A 26 -9.19 -27.22 60.59
C GLY A 26 -9.34 -25.97 61.48
N ASP A 27 -10.52 -25.40 61.75
CA ASP A 27 -11.91 -25.67 61.34
C ASP A 27 -12.81 -24.49 61.79
N THR A 28 -14.02 -24.40 61.22
CA THR A 28 -15.25 -23.69 61.67
C THR A 28 -15.48 -22.18 61.46
N ALA A 29 -16.29 -21.91 60.41
CA ALA A 29 -17.53 -21.12 60.36
C ALA A 29 -17.58 -19.67 60.89
N THR A 30 -17.70 -18.72 59.96
CA THR A 30 -18.70 -17.61 60.02
C THR A 30 -18.85 -16.99 58.62
N GLY A 31 -20.09 -16.67 58.24
CA GLY A 31 -20.50 -16.44 56.84
C GLY A 31 -19.82 -15.29 56.13
N GLY A 32 -19.45 -15.54 54.87
CA GLY A 32 -19.16 -14.54 53.85
C GLY A 32 -20.04 -14.81 52.64
N SER A 33 -20.67 -13.76 52.13
CA SER A 33 -21.48 -13.71 50.90
C SER A 33 -20.83 -14.44 49.73
N PRO A 34 -21.60 -14.95 48.74
CA PRO A 34 -21.02 -15.52 47.54
C PRO A 34 -20.13 -14.46 46.88
N GLU A 35 -18.83 -14.77 46.81
CA GLU A 35 -17.87 -13.98 46.06
C GLU A 35 -18.31 -14.03 44.60
N GLN A 36 -18.80 -12.88 44.14
CA GLN A 36 -19.16 -12.61 42.77
C GLN A 36 -17.92 -12.94 41.93
N ALA A 37 -18.03 -13.95 41.07
CA ALA A 37 -16.97 -14.24 40.10
C ALA A 37 -16.60 -12.92 39.43
N ALA A 38 -15.33 -12.53 39.56
CA ALA A 38 -14.81 -11.38 38.84
C ALA A 38 -15.20 -11.56 37.37
N PRO A 39 -15.73 -10.52 36.70
CA PRO A 39 -15.93 -10.59 35.27
C PRO A 39 -14.55 -10.94 34.68
N THR A 40 -14.49 -12.00 33.89
CA THR A 40 -13.36 -12.23 33.00
C THR A 40 -13.16 -10.91 32.26
N GLU A 41 -12.01 -10.26 32.43
CA GLU A 41 -11.62 -9.15 31.55
C GLU A 41 -11.82 -9.68 30.14
N ALA A 42 -12.78 -9.10 29.41
CA ALA A 42 -12.85 -9.31 27.99
C ALA A 42 -11.52 -8.82 27.45
N GLU A 43 -10.72 -9.73 26.87
CA GLU A 43 -9.50 -9.34 26.17
C GLU A 43 -9.91 -8.25 25.17
N GLU A 44 -9.32 -7.06 25.31
CA GLU A 44 -9.59 -5.96 24.39
C GLU A 44 -9.21 -6.43 22.98
N THR A 45 -10.16 -6.36 22.06
CA THR A 45 -9.93 -6.72 20.66
C THR A 45 -8.82 -5.83 20.11
N PRO A 46 -7.69 -6.39 19.65
CA PRO A 46 -6.60 -5.60 19.09
C PRO A 46 -7.07 -4.74 17.92
N HIS A 47 -6.45 -3.57 17.73
CA HIS A 47 -6.80 -2.68 16.63
C HIS A 47 -6.55 -3.34 15.27
N GLY A 48 -7.53 -3.19 14.37
CA GLY A 48 -7.53 -3.80 13.04
C GLY A 48 -7.66 -5.34 13.02
N TYR A 49 -7.98 -5.96 14.16
CA TYR A 49 -8.40 -7.36 14.17
C TYR A 49 -9.73 -7.55 13.44
N VAL A 50 -9.79 -8.57 12.59
CA VAL A 50 -11.01 -9.06 11.94
C VAL A 50 -11.31 -10.46 12.45
N GLU A 51 -12.59 -10.79 12.68
CA GLU A 51 -12.98 -12.12 13.15
C GLU A 51 -12.45 -13.22 12.21
N GLY A 52 -11.70 -14.17 12.78
CA GLY A 52 -11.08 -15.27 12.02
C GLY A 52 -9.67 -14.98 11.51
N ALA A 53 -9.15 -13.76 11.71
CA ALA A 53 -7.77 -13.42 11.43
C ALA A 53 -6.80 -13.99 12.47
N GLU A 54 -5.59 -14.31 12.02
CA GLU A 54 -4.45 -14.65 12.86
C GLU A 54 -3.50 -13.45 12.93
N GLU A 55 -3.17 -13.00 14.14
CA GLU A 55 -2.05 -12.08 14.37
C GLU A 55 -0.72 -12.85 14.28
N THR A 56 0.23 -12.28 13.57
CA THR A 56 1.53 -12.89 13.24
C THR A 56 2.68 -11.97 13.69
N ALA A 57 3.89 -12.52 13.81
CA ALA A 57 5.04 -11.80 14.33
C ALA A 57 5.79 -10.96 13.29
N GLU A 58 5.53 -11.18 12.00
CA GLU A 58 6.26 -10.59 10.87
C GLU A 58 5.27 -10.24 9.75
N PRO A 59 5.58 -9.26 8.87
CA PRO A 59 4.74 -8.90 7.73
C PRO A 59 4.35 -10.10 6.87
N GLN A 60 3.11 -10.13 6.39
CA GLN A 60 2.56 -11.23 5.58
C GLN A 60 2.40 -10.77 4.12
N SER A 61 3.47 -10.26 3.51
CA SER A 61 3.42 -9.64 2.18
C SER A 61 3.01 -10.64 1.08
N ARG A 62 2.15 -10.18 0.17
CA ARG A 62 1.65 -10.96 -0.98
C ARG A 62 1.66 -10.10 -2.24
N LEU A 63 1.64 -10.76 -3.39
CA LEU A 63 1.40 -10.13 -4.68
C LEU A 63 0.11 -10.67 -5.27
N VAL A 64 -0.82 -9.77 -5.61
CA VAL A 64 -1.96 -10.12 -6.47
C VAL A 64 -1.55 -9.85 -7.91
N VAL A 65 -1.69 -10.85 -8.77
CA VAL A 65 -1.18 -10.87 -10.13
C VAL A 65 -2.31 -11.26 -11.08
N ALA A 66 -2.40 -10.59 -12.22
CA ALA A 66 -3.37 -10.93 -13.25
C ALA A 66 -2.76 -10.96 -14.66
N ASP A 67 -3.28 -11.88 -15.47
CA ASP A 67 -2.93 -12.06 -16.88
C ASP A 67 -4.03 -11.44 -17.75
N THR A 68 -3.72 -10.37 -18.48
CA THR A 68 -4.70 -9.68 -19.35
C THR A 68 -5.10 -10.51 -20.58
N GLY A 69 -4.27 -11.49 -20.97
CA GLY A 69 -4.53 -12.36 -22.11
C GLY A 69 -5.49 -13.52 -21.79
N THR A 70 -5.46 -14.03 -20.56
CA THR A 70 -6.32 -15.16 -20.14
C THR A 70 -7.42 -14.77 -19.14
N GLY A 71 -7.25 -13.64 -18.45
CA GLY A 71 -8.08 -13.24 -17.30
C GLY A 71 -7.70 -13.96 -16.01
N ASP A 72 -6.67 -14.82 -16.00
CA ASP A 72 -6.28 -15.56 -14.81
C ASP A 72 -5.78 -14.63 -13.70
N VAL A 73 -6.22 -14.89 -12.46
CA VAL A 73 -5.79 -14.15 -11.27
C VAL A 73 -5.09 -15.10 -10.30
N ARG A 74 -3.99 -14.64 -9.70
CA ARG A 74 -3.18 -15.37 -8.73
C ARG A 74 -2.84 -14.50 -7.54
N VAL A 75 -2.69 -15.12 -6.38
CA VAL A 75 -2.09 -14.49 -5.20
C VAL A 75 -0.85 -15.29 -4.82
N LEU A 76 0.32 -14.65 -4.91
CA LEU A 76 1.63 -15.20 -4.55
C LEU A 76 1.99 -14.74 -3.14
N ASP A 77 2.24 -15.69 -2.24
CA ASP A 77 2.76 -15.42 -0.89
C ASP A 77 4.28 -15.27 -0.94
N LEU A 78 4.81 -14.09 -0.58
CA LEU A 78 6.24 -13.79 -0.73
C LEU A 78 7.13 -14.49 0.30
N LEU A 79 6.53 -15.02 1.37
CA LEU A 79 7.23 -15.74 2.44
C LEU A 79 7.28 -17.24 2.13
N THR A 80 6.16 -17.83 1.69
CA THR A 80 6.06 -19.27 1.45
C THR A 80 6.28 -19.66 -0.01
N GLU A 81 6.20 -18.69 -0.93
CA GLU A 81 6.20 -18.87 -2.39
C GLU A 81 4.99 -19.71 -2.88
N GLU A 82 3.97 -19.89 -2.05
CA GLU A 82 2.74 -20.56 -2.43
C GLU A 82 1.89 -19.64 -3.32
N VAL A 83 1.36 -20.22 -4.40
CA VAL A 83 0.47 -19.54 -5.34
C VAL A 83 -0.96 -20.05 -5.13
N THR A 84 -1.87 -19.12 -4.84
CA THR A 84 -3.30 -19.39 -4.76
C THR A 84 -3.98 -18.97 -6.06
N GLU A 85 -4.73 -19.88 -6.67
CA GLU A 85 -5.55 -19.59 -7.85
C GLU A 85 -6.91 -19.05 -7.44
N LEU A 86 -7.35 -17.99 -8.13
CA LEU A 86 -8.69 -17.42 -8.00
C LEU A 86 -9.48 -17.60 -9.30
N ASP A 87 -10.79 -17.34 -9.22
CA ASP A 87 -11.62 -17.31 -10.43
C ASP A 87 -11.11 -16.20 -11.38
N PRO A 88 -11.09 -16.45 -12.70
CA PRO A 88 -10.58 -15.49 -13.65
C PRO A 88 -11.52 -14.28 -13.78
N VAL A 89 -10.93 -13.11 -14.01
CA VAL A 89 -11.62 -11.85 -14.33
C VAL A 89 -11.56 -11.66 -15.84
N PRO A 90 -12.69 -11.78 -16.57
CA PRO A 90 -12.71 -11.63 -18.01
C PRO A 90 -12.25 -10.24 -18.44
N GLU A 91 -11.39 -10.17 -19.47
CA GLU A 91 -10.95 -8.91 -20.07
C GLU A 91 -10.43 -7.91 -19.01
N VAL A 92 -9.68 -8.43 -18.01
CA VAL A 92 -8.98 -7.60 -17.02
C VAL A 92 -7.90 -6.78 -17.73
N ASP A 93 -7.85 -5.49 -17.44
CA ASP A 93 -6.93 -4.54 -18.10
C ASP A 93 -6.21 -3.61 -17.13
N ALA A 94 -6.67 -3.49 -15.88
CA ALA A 94 -5.98 -2.71 -14.86
C ALA A 94 -6.14 -3.33 -13.47
N ILE A 95 -5.21 -2.99 -12.59
CA ILE A 95 -5.22 -3.39 -11.18
C ILE A 95 -4.79 -2.20 -10.31
N SER A 96 -5.48 -2.01 -9.20
CA SER A 96 -5.04 -1.12 -8.12
C SER A 96 -5.14 -1.85 -6.78
N GLY A 97 -4.50 -1.34 -5.74
CA GLY A 97 -4.56 -1.97 -4.41
C GLY A 97 -4.44 -0.95 -3.29
N ASP A 98 -5.00 -1.28 -2.14
CA ASP A 98 -5.04 -0.39 -0.96
C ASP A 98 -4.18 -0.88 0.22
N GLY A 99 -3.36 -1.92 0.00
CA GLY A 99 -2.52 -2.55 1.01
C GLY A 99 -3.07 -3.88 1.53
N ARG A 100 -4.39 -4.12 1.43
CA ARG A 100 -5.01 -5.43 1.72
C ARG A 100 -5.77 -6.00 0.54
N PHE A 101 -6.54 -5.15 -0.13
CA PHE A 101 -7.39 -5.52 -1.25
C PHE A 101 -6.73 -5.16 -2.57
N ALA A 102 -7.02 -5.98 -3.58
CA ALA A 102 -6.76 -5.67 -4.98
C ALA A 102 -8.09 -5.44 -5.70
N TYR A 103 -8.11 -4.45 -6.58
CA TYR A 103 -9.25 -4.04 -7.40
C TYR A 103 -8.88 -4.29 -8.85
N LEU A 104 -9.45 -5.34 -9.44
CA LEU A 104 -9.18 -5.77 -10.80
C LEU A 104 -10.24 -5.22 -11.74
N GLN A 105 -9.86 -4.26 -12.57
CA GLN A 105 -10.75 -3.59 -13.50
C GLN A 105 -10.86 -4.37 -14.82
N SER A 106 -12.07 -4.41 -15.34
CA SER A 106 -12.34 -4.68 -16.76
C SER A 106 -13.10 -3.49 -17.35
N SER A 107 -12.44 -2.73 -18.24
CA SER A 107 -13.01 -1.53 -18.87
C SER A 107 -14.14 -1.89 -19.83
N ASP A 108 -13.98 -2.96 -20.59
CA ASP A 108 -14.96 -3.43 -21.58
C ASP A 108 -16.26 -3.91 -20.92
N HIS A 109 -16.15 -4.43 -19.70
CA HIS A 109 -17.29 -4.81 -18.87
C HIS A 109 -17.80 -3.68 -17.96
N GLY A 110 -17.03 -2.60 -17.80
CA GLY A 110 -17.36 -1.50 -16.91
C GLY A 110 -17.42 -1.92 -15.44
N SER A 111 -16.60 -2.91 -15.05
CA SER A 111 -16.67 -3.56 -13.74
C SER A 111 -15.31 -3.65 -13.05
N THR A 112 -15.35 -3.81 -11.73
CA THR A 112 -14.16 -4.04 -10.90
C THR A 112 -14.42 -5.20 -9.93
N ASP A 113 -13.60 -6.24 -10.03
CA ASP A 113 -13.59 -7.35 -9.07
C ASP A 113 -12.70 -7.02 -7.87
N VAL A 114 -13.19 -7.35 -6.67
CA VAL A 114 -12.52 -7.07 -5.41
C VAL A 114 -11.98 -8.37 -4.83
N VAL A 115 -10.67 -8.43 -4.64
CA VAL A 115 -9.96 -9.56 -4.03
C VAL A 115 -9.38 -9.13 -2.69
N ASP A 116 -9.72 -9.85 -1.62
CA ASP A 116 -9.02 -9.78 -0.35
C ASP A 116 -7.81 -10.70 -0.45
N SER A 117 -6.61 -10.12 -0.44
CA SER A 117 -5.38 -10.90 -0.39
C SER A 117 -5.20 -11.61 0.95
N GLY A 118 -6.00 -11.26 1.95
CA GLY A 118 -6.01 -11.88 3.26
C GLY A 118 -4.78 -11.56 4.09
N ALA A 119 -4.11 -10.44 3.85
CA ALA A 119 -2.99 -9.97 4.67
C ALA A 119 -3.02 -8.45 4.80
N TRP A 120 -2.71 -7.94 5.99
CA TRP A 120 -2.62 -6.49 6.26
C TRP A 120 -1.73 -6.20 7.45
N THR A 121 -1.26 -4.96 7.50
CA THR A 121 -0.51 -4.41 8.62
C THR A 121 -1.28 -3.25 9.25
N VAL A 122 -1.25 -3.17 10.57
CA VAL A 122 -1.73 -2.01 11.33
C VAL A 122 -0.53 -1.34 11.96
N ASP A 123 -0.14 -0.18 11.42
CA ASP A 123 1.00 0.58 11.92
C ASP A 123 0.56 1.63 12.97
N HIS A 124 1.21 1.60 14.13
CA HIS A 124 1.04 2.56 15.22
C HIS A 124 2.21 3.56 15.31
N GLY A 125 3.18 3.47 14.40
CA GLY A 125 4.35 4.33 14.30
C GLY A 125 5.54 3.85 15.14
N ASP A 126 5.31 3.36 16.37
CA ASP A 126 6.35 2.76 17.21
C ASP A 126 6.38 1.22 17.13
N HIS A 127 5.28 0.61 16.71
CA HIS A 127 5.13 -0.82 16.45
C HIS A 127 4.05 -1.06 15.40
N SER A 128 3.99 -2.29 14.90
CA SER A 128 2.93 -2.72 13.98
C SER A 128 2.38 -4.07 14.39
N HIS A 129 1.11 -4.30 14.09
CA HIS A 129 0.48 -5.62 14.15
C HIS A 129 0.33 -6.17 12.74
N TYR A 130 0.68 -7.44 12.55
CA TYR A 130 0.60 -8.10 11.25
C TYR A 130 -0.48 -9.16 11.30
N TYR A 131 -1.40 -9.14 10.34
CA TYR A 131 -2.51 -10.07 10.32
C TYR A 131 -2.57 -10.85 9.02
N ARG A 132 -3.11 -12.06 9.10
CA ARG A 132 -3.50 -12.84 7.93
C ARG A 132 -4.85 -13.55 8.13
N THR A 133 -5.51 -13.80 7.01
CA THR A 133 -6.68 -14.65 6.88
C THR A 133 -6.63 -15.38 5.51
N GLY A 134 -7.71 -16.09 5.18
CA GLY A 134 -7.87 -16.70 3.86
C GLY A 134 -7.93 -15.65 2.74
N ILE A 135 -7.39 -16.01 1.57
CA ILE A 135 -7.52 -15.24 0.33
C ILE A 135 -8.93 -15.48 -0.22
N ALA A 136 -9.62 -14.43 -0.65
CA ALA A 136 -10.99 -14.54 -1.15
C ALA A 136 -11.33 -13.52 -2.22
N HIS A 137 -12.20 -13.91 -3.16
CA HIS A 137 -13.01 -12.96 -3.92
C HIS A 137 -14.12 -12.42 -3.00
N VAL A 138 -14.25 -11.11 -2.94
CA VAL A 138 -15.19 -10.41 -2.06
C VAL A 138 -16.49 -10.11 -2.82
N GLY A 139 -16.36 -9.63 -4.06
CA GLY A 139 -17.50 -9.25 -4.89
C GLY A 139 -17.07 -8.41 -6.09
N THR A 140 -18.05 -7.91 -6.83
CA THR A 140 -17.84 -7.14 -8.06
C THR A 140 -18.62 -5.84 -7.99
N LEU A 141 -18.02 -4.75 -8.46
CA LEU A 141 -18.61 -3.42 -8.59
C LEU A 141 -18.92 -3.12 -10.04
N ASP A 142 -20.06 -2.48 -10.31
CA ASP A 142 -20.40 -1.91 -11.62
C ASP A 142 -19.74 -0.52 -11.79
N ALA A 143 -18.41 -0.46 -11.66
CA ALA A 143 -17.60 0.73 -11.84
C ALA A 143 -16.18 0.36 -12.28
N THR A 144 -15.50 1.28 -12.96
CA THR A 144 -14.06 1.19 -13.28
C THR A 144 -13.24 1.99 -12.27
N THR A 145 -12.01 1.55 -11.99
CA THR A 145 -11.07 2.22 -11.09
C THR A 145 -9.61 2.10 -11.54
N SER A 146 -8.93 3.23 -11.51
CA SER A 146 -7.50 3.39 -11.81
C SER A 146 -6.64 3.57 -10.55
N GLY A 147 -7.24 3.71 -9.36
CA GLY A 147 -6.50 3.92 -8.12
C GLY A 147 -7.38 3.76 -6.89
N ALA A 148 -6.74 3.53 -5.74
CA ALA A 148 -7.42 3.37 -4.46
C ALA A 148 -6.76 4.22 -3.38
N VAL A 149 -7.57 4.91 -2.59
CA VAL A 149 -7.16 5.60 -1.37
C VAL A 149 -8.07 5.16 -0.23
N THR A 150 -7.49 4.67 0.85
CA THR A 150 -8.23 3.99 1.92
C THR A 150 -7.83 4.56 3.28
N ASP A 151 -8.78 4.53 4.22
CA ASP A 151 -8.49 4.65 5.64
C ASP A 151 -9.27 3.59 6.44
N THR A 152 -9.29 3.71 7.76
CA THR A 152 -9.91 2.72 8.65
C THR A 152 -11.43 2.56 8.47
N ALA A 153 -12.12 3.44 7.74
CA ALA A 153 -13.57 3.37 7.59
C ALA A 153 -14.08 3.56 6.15
N VAL A 154 -13.31 4.17 5.24
CA VAL A 154 -13.73 4.37 3.84
C VAL A 154 -12.61 3.98 2.89
N THR A 155 -12.98 3.30 1.81
CA THR A 155 -12.13 3.11 0.63
C THR A 155 -12.69 3.93 -0.52
N SER A 156 -11.86 4.74 -1.16
CA SER A 156 -12.17 5.52 -2.35
C SER A 156 -11.49 4.93 -3.56
N LEU A 157 -12.29 4.51 -4.54
CA LEU A 157 -11.83 4.00 -5.83
C LEU A 157 -11.96 5.11 -6.88
N LEU A 158 -10.84 5.58 -7.40
CA LEU A 158 -10.77 6.68 -8.36
C LEU A 158 -10.82 6.14 -9.78
N ASP A 159 -11.73 6.63 -10.62
CA ASP A 159 -11.66 6.37 -12.06
C ASP A 159 -10.55 7.22 -12.72
N GLY A 160 -10.25 6.92 -13.99
CA GLY A 160 -9.23 7.66 -14.77
C GLY A 160 -9.63 9.11 -15.12
N HIS A 161 -10.77 9.60 -14.63
CA HIS A 161 -11.29 10.94 -14.87
C HIS A 161 -11.56 11.72 -13.57
N GLY A 162 -11.09 11.19 -12.43
CA GLY A 162 -11.21 11.83 -11.12
C GLY A 162 -12.54 11.60 -10.40
N SER A 163 -13.49 10.87 -10.97
CA SER A 163 -14.68 10.47 -10.21
C SER A 163 -14.32 9.39 -9.20
N THR A 164 -15.02 9.34 -8.07
CA THR A 164 -14.76 8.33 -7.03
C THR A 164 -15.99 7.51 -6.69
N THR A 165 -15.82 6.18 -6.60
CA THR A 165 -16.73 5.29 -5.89
C THR A 165 -16.22 5.05 -4.47
N THR A 166 -17.01 5.43 -3.45
CA THR A 166 -16.65 5.22 -2.04
C THR A 166 -17.31 3.96 -1.48
N LEU A 167 -16.56 3.14 -0.77
CA LEU A 167 -16.97 1.87 -0.17
C LEU A 167 -16.82 1.92 1.36
N ASP A 168 -17.69 1.22 2.08
CA ASP A 168 -17.53 0.98 3.51
C ASP A 168 -16.36 0.02 3.75
N ARG A 169 -15.33 0.49 4.47
CA ARG A 169 -14.13 -0.31 4.73
C ARG A 169 -14.46 -1.54 5.60
N SER A 170 -15.30 -1.38 6.61
CA SER A 170 -15.64 -2.47 7.54
C SER A 170 -16.46 -3.56 6.82
N ALA A 171 -17.37 -3.17 5.93
CA ALA A 171 -18.10 -4.11 5.08
C ALA A 171 -17.13 -4.92 4.20
N LEU A 172 -16.18 -4.24 3.53
CA LEU A 172 -15.15 -4.90 2.72
C LEU A 172 -14.33 -5.91 3.54
N GLU A 173 -13.91 -5.52 4.75
CA GLU A 173 -13.16 -6.39 5.66
C GLU A 173 -13.96 -7.60 6.15
N SER A 174 -15.29 -7.50 6.14
CA SER A 174 -16.22 -8.59 6.47
C SER A 174 -16.65 -9.44 5.27
N GLY A 175 -16.18 -9.11 4.06
CA GLY A 175 -16.46 -9.87 2.85
C GLY A 175 -17.62 -9.33 2.00
N GLU A 176 -18.02 -8.07 2.19
CA GLU A 176 -19.14 -7.45 1.49
C GLU A 176 -18.69 -6.17 0.77
N VAL A 177 -19.14 -5.99 -0.48
CA VAL A 177 -18.84 -4.78 -1.25
C VAL A 177 -20.02 -3.82 -1.14
N GLU A 178 -19.94 -2.86 -0.22
CA GLU A 178 -21.02 -1.90 0.06
C GLU A 178 -20.61 -0.47 -0.30
N PRO A 179 -21.18 0.11 -1.37
CA PRO A 179 -21.00 1.53 -1.67
C PRO A 179 -21.63 2.42 -0.60
N VAL A 180 -20.87 3.40 -0.14
CA VAL A 180 -21.38 4.47 0.73
C VAL A 180 -21.60 5.73 -0.10
N THR A 181 -22.73 6.40 0.08
CA THR A 181 -22.97 7.70 -0.54
C THR A 181 -22.58 8.78 0.45
N ALA A 182 -21.32 9.23 0.39
CA ALA A 182 -20.86 10.28 1.28
C ALA A 182 -21.18 11.70 0.75
N VAL A 183 -21.35 11.87 -0.56
CA VAL A 183 -21.56 13.18 -1.20
C VAL A 183 -22.72 13.13 -2.18
N SER A 184 -23.56 14.17 -2.18
CA SER A 184 -24.63 14.38 -3.17
C SER A 184 -24.19 15.45 -4.17
N GLY A 185 -24.06 15.12 -5.46
CA GLY A 185 -23.63 16.06 -6.51
C GLY A 185 -22.91 15.36 -7.67
N ASP A 186 -22.72 16.05 -8.80
CA ASP A 186 -22.06 15.50 -10.00
C ASP A 186 -20.53 15.36 -9.79
N ALA A 187 -19.98 14.21 -10.22
CA ALA A 187 -18.57 13.89 -10.50
C ALA A 187 -17.48 14.61 -9.66
N ALA A 188 -17.45 14.35 -8.35
CA ALA A 188 -16.40 14.83 -7.47
C ALA A 188 -15.38 13.73 -7.15
N THR A 189 -14.11 14.11 -6.99
CA THR A 189 -13.12 13.25 -6.32
C THR A 189 -13.38 13.31 -4.83
N VAL A 190 -13.52 12.14 -4.18
CA VAL A 190 -13.77 12.04 -2.73
C VAL A 190 -12.66 11.19 -2.14
N LEU A 191 -11.93 11.71 -1.16
CA LEU A 191 -10.75 11.02 -0.60
C LEU A 191 -10.81 11.02 0.92
N PRO A 192 -10.69 9.86 1.59
CA PRO A 192 -10.55 9.80 3.03
C PRO A 192 -9.17 10.33 3.42
N TYR A 193 -9.16 11.26 4.37
CA TYR A 193 -7.91 11.75 4.97
C TYR A 193 -8.20 12.30 6.36
N ALA A 194 -7.36 11.94 7.34
CA ALA A 194 -7.45 12.40 8.72
C ALA A 194 -8.88 12.29 9.32
N GLY A 195 -9.53 11.14 9.10
CA GLY A 195 -10.88 10.87 9.61
C GLY A 195 -12.01 11.64 8.91
N ARG A 196 -11.71 12.44 7.89
CA ARG A 196 -12.63 13.30 7.14
C ARG A 196 -12.64 12.92 5.66
N LEU A 197 -13.50 13.59 4.88
CA LEU A 197 -13.55 13.42 3.43
C LEU A 197 -13.14 14.73 2.75
N VAL A 198 -12.07 14.68 1.97
CA VAL A 198 -11.63 15.77 1.10
C VAL A 198 -12.33 15.59 -0.25
N VAL A 199 -13.09 16.59 -0.66
CA VAL A 199 -13.94 16.57 -1.85
C VAL A 199 -13.49 17.66 -2.82
N ALA A 200 -13.00 17.28 -3.99
CA ALA A 200 -12.78 18.20 -5.10
C ALA A 200 -13.98 18.12 -6.05
N GLU A 201 -14.77 19.19 -6.14
CA GLU A 201 -16.04 19.20 -6.90
C GLU A 201 -15.86 19.12 -8.44
N GLY A 202 -14.61 19.10 -8.93
CA GLY A 202 -14.31 19.05 -10.36
C GLY A 202 -14.76 20.31 -11.11
N GLY A 203 -14.58 20.33 -12.43
CA GLY A 203 -14.96 21.47 -13.28
C GLY A 203 -14.14 22.74 -13.04
N SER A 204 -14.53 23.86 -13.65
CA SER A 204 -13.72 25.08 -13.69
C SER A 204 -13.59 25.85 -12.38
N ASP A 205 -14.46 25.56 -11.41
CA ASP A 205 -14.43 26.23 -10.10
C ASP A 205 -13.46 25.54 -9.14
N GLY A 206 -13.20 24.24 -9.33
CA GLY A 206 -12.16 23.48 -8.64
C GLY A 206 -12.25 23.52 -7.11
N GLN A 207 -13.41 23.83 -6.53
CA GLN A 207 -13.52 24.04 -5.08
C GLN A 207 -13.21 22.76 -4.32
N VAL A 208 -12.41 22.89 -3.26
CA VAL A 208 -12.08 21.79 -2.36
C VAL A 208 -12.80 21.99 -1.03
N ARG A 209 -13.58 20.99 -0.64
CA ARG A 209 -14.38 20.98 0.58
C ARG A 209 -13.95 19.85 1.47
N VAL A 210 -14.09 20.06 2.77
CA VAL A 210 -13.90 19.02 3.77
C VAL A 210 -15.26 18.69 4.37
N LEU A 211 -15.62 17.42 4.33
CA LEU A 211 -16.82 16.89 4.95
C LEU A 211 -16.46 15.94 6.10
N ASP A 212 -17.38 15.78 7.04
CA ASP A 212 -17.33 14.63 7.96
C ASP A 212 -17.74 13.34 7.23
N ARG A 213 -17.69 12.21 7.95
CA ARG A 213 -18.01 10.87 7.38
C ARG A 213 -19.47 10.75 6.98
N GLU A 214 -20.34 11.56 7.58
CA GLU A 214 -21.77 11.62 7.28
C GLU A 214 -22.10 12.57 6.11
N GLY A 215 -21.09 13.24 5.53
CA GLY A 215 -21.23 14.15 4.41
C GLY A 215 -21.62 15.58 4.79
N ALA A 216 -21.60 15.93 6.08
CA ALA A 216 -21.86 17.29 6.52
C ALA A 216 -20.62 18.18 6.28
N PRO A 217 -20.80 19.42 5.80
CA PRO A 217 -19.68 20.33 5.56
C PRO A 217 -19.00 20.74 6.87
N VAL A 218 -17.68 20.58 6.90
CA VAL A 218 -16.80 21.02 8.00
C VAL A 218 -16.16 22.35 7.63
N GLU A 219 -15.47 22.40 6.50
CA GLU A 219 -14.77 23.59 6.01
C GLU A 219 -14.62 23.58 4.49
N VAL A 220 -14.15 24.70 3.94
CA VAL A 220 -13.79 24.87 2.54
C VAL A 220 -12.35 25.34 2.53
N LEU A 221 -11.48 24.67 1.78
CA LEU A 221 -10.07 25.03 1.67
C LEU A 221 -9.92 26.23 0.72
N ASP A 222 -8.88 27.03 0.92
CA ASP A 222 -8.65 28.24 0.11
C ASP A 222 -8.15 27.88 -1.30
N GLU A 223 -7.47 26.75 -1.43
CA GLU A 223 -6.89 26.19 -2.64
C GLU A 223 -7.94 25.48 -3.50
N THR A 224 -7.68 25.44 -4.80
CA THR A 224 -8.50 24.73 -5.79
C THR A 224 -7.79 23.49 -6.31
N CYS A 225 -8.59 22.57 -6.85
CA CYS A 225 -8.13 21.45 -7.65
C CYS A 225 -9.04 21.29 -8.86
N THR A 226 -8.60 21.82 -10.00
CA THR A 226 -9.31 21.67 -11.28
C THR A 226 -8.90 20.35 -11.93
N ASP A 227 -9.85 19.63 -12.54
CA ASP A 227 -9.58 18.39 -13.30
C ASP A 227 -8.71 17.37 -12.53
N PRO A 228 -9.20 16.90 -11.36
CA PRO A 228 -8.44 16.04 -10.48
C PRO A 228 -8.05 14.71 -11.14
N ALA A 229 -6.80 14.28 -10.96
CA ALA A 229 -6.29 13.02 -11.50
C ALA A 229 -5.17 12.46 -10.63
N GLY A 230 -5.32 11.21 -10.20
CA GLY A 230 -4.38 10.54 -9.32
C GLY A 230 -4.39 11.08 -7.89
N ALA A 231 -4.30 10.18 -6.92
CA ALA A 231 -4.20 10.54 -5.51
C ALA A 231 -3.26 9.58 -4.78
N ALA A 232 -2.61 10.09 -3.74
CA ALA A 232 -1.78 9.29 -2.85
C ALA A 232 -1.88 9.81 -1.42
N VAL A 233 -1.92 8.90 -0.45
CA VAL A 233 -1.70 9.25 0.96
C VAL A 233 -0.26 8.92 1.30
N THR A 234 0.40 9.88 1.92
CA THR A 234 1.78 9.82 2.37
C THR A 234 1.84 10.01 3.88
N ARG A 235 3.00 9.77 4.49
CA ARG A 235 3.21 10.10 5.91
C ARG A 235 3.10 11.61 6.22
N ARG A 236 3.07 12.46 5.19
CA ARG A 236 3.03 13.93 5.31
C ARG A 236 1.72 14.56 4.87
N GLY A 237 0.81 13.82 4.27
CA GLY A 237 -0.40 14.40 3.71
C GLY A 237 -1.05 13.56 2.63
N LEU A 238 -2.26 13.96 2.27
CA LEU A 238 -2.93 13.59 1.04
C LEU A 238 -2.37 14.44 -0.11
N VAL A 239 -2.05 13.81 -1.23
CA VAL A 239 -1.69 14.47 -2.48
C VAL A 239 -2.76 14.14 -3.52
N LEU A 240 -3.25 15.16 -4.21
CA LEU A 240 -4.19 15.06 -5.32
C LEU A 240 -3.62 15.81 -6.53
N GLY A 241 -3.49 15.15 -7.67
CA GLY A 241 -3.12 15.80 -8.92
C GLY A 241 -4.26 16.66 -9.46
N CYS A 242 -3.94 17.84 -9.95
CA CYS A 242 -4.87 18.86 -10.46
C CYS A 242 -4.26 19.50 -11.72
N ALA A 243 -5.03 20.24 -12.51
CA ALA A 243 -4.53 20.93 -13.71
C ALA A 243 -3.45 21.98 -13.38
N GLU A 244 -3.55 22.63 -12.22
CA GLU A 244 -2.64 23.68 -11.77
C GLU A 244 -1.37 23.18 -11.04
N GLY A 245 -1.28 21.89 -10.73
CA GLY A 245 -0.22 21.31 -9.91
C GLY A 245 -0.77 20.17 -9.05
N THR A 246 -0.11 19.87 -7.94
CA THR A 246 -0.65 18.96 -6.92
C THR A 246 -1.13 19.72 -5.71
N LEU A 247 -2.35 19.42 -5.28
CA LEU A 247 -2.87 19.83 -3.99
C LEU A 247 -2.29 18.91 -2.91
N HIS A 248 -1.60 19.49 -1.93
CA HIS A 248 -1.11 18.80 -0.75
C HIS A 248 -1.96 19.20 0.45
N VAL A 249 -2.72 18.26 1.00
CA VAL A 249 -3.59 18.46 2.16
C VAL A 249 -2.99 17.77 3.38
N ARG A 250 -2.85 18.51 4.47
CA ARG A 250 -2.19 18.06 5.70
C ARG A 250 -2.97 18.50 6.92
N GLU A 251 -2.95 17.68 7.96
CA GLU A 251 -3.58 18.01 9.24
C GLU A 251 -2.62 18.82 10.13
N ASP A 252 -3.10 19.96 10.65
CA ASP A 252 -2.42 20.80 11.65
C ASP A 252 -3.44 21.21 12.73
N ASP A 253 -3.16 20.89 14.00
CA ASP A 253 -4.03 21.19 15.15
C ASP A 253 -5.53 20.88 14.91
N ASP A 254 -5.84 19.68 14.41
CA ASP A 254 -7.19 19.18 14.04
C ASP A 254 -7.86 19.89 12.83
N ALA A 255 -7.23 20.87 12.20
CA ALA A 255 -7.67 21.51 10.96
C ALA A 255 -6.97 20.91 9.73
N LEU A 256 -7.60 20.98 8.56
CA LEU A 256 -6.89 20.67 7.30
C LEU A 256 -6.37 21.96 6.67
N GLU A 257 -5.07 21.98 6.40
CA GLU A 257 -4.44 22.98 5.57
C GLU A 257 -4.13 22.39 4.20
N ALA A 258 -4.25 23.22 3.16
CA ALA A 258 -3.87 22.84 1.81
C ALA A 258 -2.79 23.78 1.27
N GLU A 259 -1.99 23.26 0.35
CA GLU A 259 -1.11 24.08 -0.48
C GLU A 259 -1.04 23.48 -1.89
N THR A 260 -0.90 24.33 -2.90
CA THR A 260 -0.66 23.88 -4.27
C THR A 260 0.84 23.87 -4.55
N VAL A 261 1.37 22.72 -4.95
CA VAL A 261 2.74 22.57 -5.45
C VAL A 261 2.69 22.57 -6.99
N PRO A 262 3.18 23.63 -7.66
CA PRO A 262 3.06 23.74 -9.12
C PRO A 262 3.96 22.74 -9.85
N TYR A 263 3.49 22.23 -10.98
CA TYR A 263 4.28 21.34 -11.83
C TYR A 263 5.55 22.01 -12.40
N PRO A 264 6.58 21.23 -12.74
CA PRO A 264 7.74 21.75 -13.46
C PRO A 264 7.37 22.32 -14.83
N GLY A 265 7.80 23.57 -15.10
CA GLY A 265 7.66 24.20 -16.41
C GLY A 265 6.28 24.82 -16.68
N ASP A 266 6.05 25.21 -17.92
CA ASP A 266 4.83 25.92 -18.38
C ASP A 266 4.08 25.16 -19.50
N GLY A 267 4.49 23.91 -19.79
CA GLY A 267 4.07 23.12 -20.94
C GLY A 267 2.71 22.42 -20.82
N GLY A 268 2.02 22.55 -19.67
CA GLY A 268 0.74 21.89 -19.41
C GLY A 268 0.81 20.38 -19.18
N ALA A 269 2.02 19.81 -19.09
CA ALA A 269 2.22 18.46 -18.61
C ALA A 269 1.78 18.35 -17.13
N ARG A 270 1.29 17.17 -16.75
CA ARG A 270 0.79 16.88 -15.40
C ARG A 270 1.06 15.43 -15.00
N THR A 271 0.76 15.10 -13.76
CA THR A 271 0.78 13.73 -13.23
C THR A 271 -0.64 13.19 -13.11
N GLU A 272 -0.84 11.90 -13.42
CA GLU A 272 -2.15 11.24 -13.31
C GLU A 272 -2.13 10.02 -12.38
N SER A 273 -0.93 9.60 -11.95
CA SER A 273 -0.68 8.56 -10.97
C SER A 273 0.55 8.92 -10.13
N PHE A 274 0.64 8.31 -8.95
CA PHE A 274 1.79 8.45 -8.06
C PHE A 274 2.27 7.07 -7.63
N HIS A 275 3.60 6.89 -7.62
CA HIS A 275 4.24 5.63 -7.30
C HIS A 275 5.27 5.84 -6.20
N HIS A 276 5.05 5.19 -5.07
CA HIS A 276 5.88 5.29 -3.89
C HIS A 276 5.79 4.03 -3.03
N ARG A 277 6.81 3.84 -2.21
CA ARG A 277 6.70 2.96 -1.05
C ARG A 277 5.63 3.52 -0.11
N PRO A 278 4.69 2.70 0.39
CA PRO A 278 3.75 3.13 1.42
C PRO A 278 4.46 3.77 2.62
N GLY A 279 3.84 4.81 3.16
CA GLY A 279 4.42 5.62 4.24
C GLY A 279 5.63 6.48 3.85
N SER A 280 6.06 6.51 2.58
CA SER A 280 7.04 7.49 2.09
C SER A 280 6.46 8.91 2.04
N ALA A 281 7.32 9.92 2.12
CA ALA A 281 7.01 11.33 1.84
C ALA A 281 7.43 11.77 0.42
N VAL A 282 8.10 10.88 -0.32
CA VAL A 282 8.55 11.13 -1.69
C VAL A 282 7.69 10.30 -2.64
N LEU A 283 7.22 10.94 -3.71
CA LEU A 283 6.40 10.35 -4.77
C LEU A 283 7.14 10.44 -6.10
N ALA A 284 6.96 9.45 -6.98
CA ALA A 284 7.41 9.52 -8.36
C ALA A 284 6.23 9.37 -9.32
N ALA A 285 6.33 10.00 -10.48
CA ALA A 285 5.35 9.88 -11.56
C ALA A 285 6.06 9.94 -12.91
N ILE A 286 5.49 9.26 -13.90
CA ILE A 286 5.75 9.55 -15.31
C ILE A 286 4.68 10.57 -15.71
N ALA A 287 5.09 11.79 -16.05
CA ALA A 287 4.17 12.85 -16.44
C ALA A 287 3.57 12.58 -17.84
N THR A 288 2.52 13.31 -18.20
CA THR A 288 1.82 13.14 -19.49
C THR A 288 2.67 13.44 -20.73
N ASP A 289 3.82 14.09 -20.57
CA ASP A 289 4.83 14.29 -21.61
C ASP A 289 5.93 13.20 -21.64
N GLY A 290 5.84 12.20 -20.74
CA GLY A 290 6.75 11.07 -20.62
C GLY A 290 7.95 11.31 -19.71
N ASP A 291 8.09 12.49 -19.12
CA ASP A 291 9.21 12.80 -18.23
C ASP A 291 9.02 12.21 -16.82
N VAL A 292 10.12 11.79 -16.19
CA VAL A 292 10.11 11.31 -14.80
C VAL A 292 10.15 12.49 -13.84
N TRP A 293 9.11 12.64 -13.02
CA TRP A 293 9.00 13.69 -12.01
C TRP A 293 8.99 13.09 -10.60
N VAL A 294 9.68 13.75 -9.68
CA VAL A 294 9.76 13.37 -8.26
C VAL A 294 9.26 14.53 -7.41
N LEU A 295 8.33 14.25 -6.50
CA LEU A 295 7.81 15.21 -5.52
C LEU A 295 8.30 14.81 -4.13
N ASP A 296 9.07 15.68 -3.49
CA ASP A 296 9.46 15.52 -2.09
C ASP A 296 8.60 16.44 -1.21
N LEU A 297 7.78 15.84 -0.33
CA LEU A 297 6.89 16.58 0.57
C LEU A 297 7.59 17.06 1.85
N ALA A 298 8.86 16.73 2.08
CA ALA A 298 9.64 17.31 3.17
C ALA A 298 9.96 18.79 2.92
N GLU A 299 10.29 19.10 1.66
CA GLU A 299 10.41 20.45 1.12
C GLU A 299 9.59 20.51 -0.18
N PRO A 300 8.25 20.69 -0.10
CA PRO A 300 7.30 20.50 -1.20
C PRO A 300 7.74 21.12 -2.53
N ALA A 301 8.36 20.29 -3.38
CA ALA A 301 8.92 20.71 -4.65
C ALA A 301 9.01 19.55 -5.62
N TRP A 302 8.71 19.85 -6.88
CA TRP A 302 8.91 18.93 -7.99
C TRP A 302 10.32 19.02 -8.56
N THR A 303 10.92 17.86 -8.82
CA THR A 303 12.17 17.69 -9.55
C THR A 303 11.91 16.87 -10.80
N ARG A 304 12.30 17.41 -11.97
CA ARG A 304 12.28 16.67 -13.24
C ARG A 304 13.62 15.96 -13.43
N LEU A 305 13.58 14.67 -13.70
CA LEU A 305 14.76 13.85 -13.99
C LEU A 305 14.87 13.60 -15.50
N ASP A 306 16.09 13.69 -16.03
CA ASP A 306 16.39 13.45 -17.45
C ASP A 306 16.62 11.95 -17.68
N VAL A 307 15.53 11.20 -17.79
CA VAL A 307 15.53 9.75 -18.02
C VAL A 307 14.58 9.45 -19.16
N PRO A 308 15.07 9.44 -20.41
CA PRO A 308 14.22 9.16 -21.56
C PRO A 308 13.71 7.71 -21.51
N ASP A 309 12.58 7.48 -22.17
CA ASP A 309 11.99 6.14 -22.37
C ASP A 309 11.69 5.39 -21.06
N ALA A 310 11.39 6.12 -19.98
CA ALA A 310 10.92 5.54 -18.73
C ALA A 310 9.54 4.88 -18.95
N VAL A 311 9.38 3.65 -18.44
CA VAL A 311 8.13 2.87 -18.54
C VAL A 311 7.50 2.60 -17.17
N ALA A 312 8.31 2.60 -16.11
CA ALA A 312 7.83 2.45 -14.74
C ALA A 312 8.72 3.22 -13.76
N VAL A 313 8.12 3.75 -12.70
CA VAL A 313 8.83 4.50 -11.65
C VAL A 313 8.32 4.10 -10.27
N GLY A 314 9.14 4.33 -9.24
CA GLY A 314 8.70 4.28 -7.86
C GLY A 314 9.67 4.95 -6.90
N ALA A 315 9.18 5.86 -6.07
CA ALA A 315 9.99 6.51 -5.05
C ALA A 315 10.13 5.64 -3.79
N VAL A 316 11.37 5.36 -3.36
CA VAL A 316 11.61 4.53 -2.18
C VAL A 316 11.37 5.32 -0.89
N GLY A 317 11.86 6.56 -0.80
CA GLY A 317 11.80 7.35 0.43
C GLY A 317 12.66 8.60 0.42
N GLU A 318 12.53 9.40 1.47
CA GLU A 318 13.41 10.54 1.77
C GLU A 318 14.87 10.08 1.86
N ASP A 319 15.80 10.87 1.34
CA ASP A 319 17.25 10.60 1.35
C ASP A 319 17.63 9.20 0.80
N THR A 320 16.78 8.63 -0.05
CA THR A 320 16.96 7.28 -0.62
C THR A 320 17.08 7.36 -2.14
N PHE A 321 16.32 6.55 -2.89
CA PHE A 321 16.40 6.46 -4.35
C PHE A 321 15.01 6.60 -4.97
N VAL A 322 14.97 7.04 -6.22
CA VAL A 322 13.86 6.72 -7.12
C VAL A 322 14.28 5.59 -8.04
N LEU A 323 13.43 4.58 -8.16
CA LEU A 323 13.61 3.48 -9.09
C LEU A 323 12.96 3.84 -10.43
N VAL A 324 13.67 3.59 -11.53
CA VAL A 324 13.17 3.83 -12.89
C VAL A 324 13.51 2.63 -13.77
N LEU A 325 12.49 2.02 -14.37
CA LEU A 325 12.64 1.04 -15.44
C LEU A 325 12.45 1.75 -16.77
N THR A 326 13.34 1.52 -17.73
CA THR A 326 13.25 2.08 -19.08
C THR A 326 12.94 1.01 -20.12
N ALA A 327 12.52 1.44 -21.31
CA ALA A 327 12.12 0.58 -22.43
C ALA A 327 13.23 -0.36 -22.94
N ASP A 328 14.50 -0.13 -22.57
CA ASP A 328 15.62 -1.04 -22.84
C ASP A 328 15.71 -2.21 -21.82
N GLY A 329 14.78 -2.31 -20.87
CA GLY A 329 14.73 -3.34 -19.84
C GLY A 329 15.68 -3.13 -18.66
N THR A 330 16.35 -1.97 -18.57
CA THR A 330 17.27 -1.66 -17.47
C THR A 330 16.55 -0.96 -16.31
N LEU A 331 16.67 -1.52 -15.11
CA LEU A 331 16.25 -0.89 -13.86
C LEU A 331 17.39 -0.03 -13.31
N ARG A 332 17.10 1.21 -12.95
CA ARG A 332 18.05 2.19 -12.39
C ARG A 332 17.59 2.68 -11.03
N SER A 333 18.54 2.99 -10.15
CA SER A 333 18.32 3.77 -8.94
C SER A 333 18.99 5.12 -9.12
N LEU A 334 18.21 6.18 -8.97
CA LEU A 334 18.66 7.54 -9.16
C LEU A 334 18.51 8.32 -7.86
N ASP A 335 19.41 9.26 -7.63
CA ASP A 335 19.23 10.27 -6.60
C ASP A 335 17.98 11.12 -6.93
N PRO A 336 17.00 11.22 -6.01
CA PRO A 336 15.71 11.86 -6.30
C PRO A 336 15.81 13.37 -6.54
N ALA A 337 16.86 14.03 -6.06
CA ALA A 337 17.04 15.48 -6.17
C ALA A 337 17.86 15.90 -7.40
N THR A 338 18.79 15.05 -7.84
CA THR A 338 19.76 15.38 -8.90
C THR A 338 19.62 14.53 -10.14
N GLY A 339 19.00 13.35 -10.04
CA GLY A 339 18.94 12.36 -11.11
C GLY A 339 20.26 11.61 -11.33
N GLU A 340 21.26 11.77 -10.44
CA GLU A 340 22.51 11.02 -10.53
C GLU A 340 22.28 9.52 -10.35
N GLU A 341 22.63 8.73 -11.36
CA GLU A 341 22.53 7.27 -11.32
C GLU A 341 23.49 6.68 -10.26
N GLN A 342 22.92 5.92 -9.33
CA GLN A 342 23.67 5.24 -8.26
C GLN A 342 23.96 3.79 -8.64
N ALA A 343 22.98 3.09 -9.21
CA ALA A 343 23.13 1.73 -9.71
C ALA A 343 22.21 1.47 -10.92
N ALA A 344 22.57 0.47 -11.72
CA ALA A 344 21.80 0.00 -12.86
C ALA A 344 21.96 -1.52 -13.04
N THR A 345 20.85 -2.20 -13.34
CA THR A 345 20.80 -3.64 -13.64
C THR A 345 19.97 -3.85 -14.89
N ALA A 346 20.54 -4.51 -15.90
CA ALA A 346 19.76 -5.04 -17.03
C ALA A 346 18.86 -6.15 -16.48
N LEU A 347 17.55 -5.89 -16.44
CA LEU A 347 16.59 -6.71 -15.71
C LEU A 347 15.68 -7.51 -16.65
N LEU A 348 15.10 -6.83 -17.64
CA LEU A 348 14.17 -7.41 -18.61
C LEU A 348 14.85 -7.55 -19.97
N ASP A 349 14.65 -8.69 -20.64
CA ASP A 349 15.13 -8.88 -22.01
C ASP A 349 14.20 -8.19 -23.04
N GLU A 350 12.89 -8.15 -22.74
CA GLU A 350 11.85 -7.50 -23.52
C GLU A 350 10.89 -6.79 -22.56
N VAL A 351 10.50 -5.56 -22.89
CA VAL A 351 9.57 -4.75 -22.09
C VAL A 351 8.21 -4.79 -22.76
N GLY A 352 7.21 -5.37 -22.09
CA GLY A 352 5.83 -5.31 -22.55
C GLY A 352 5.33 -3.86 -22.62
N GLU A 353 4.60 -3.50 -23.67
CA GLU A 353 4.16 -2.11 -23.89
C GLU A 353 2.72 -1.85 -23.41
N ASP A 354 1.87 -2.88 -23.30
CA ASP A 354 0.45 -2.73 -22.95
C ASP A 354 -0.11 -3.99 -22.26
N PRO A 355 -0.21 -4.02 -20.92
CA PRO A 355 0.26 -2.97 -19.99
C PRO A 355 1.80 -2.96 -19.86
N ALA A 356 2.35 -1.77 -19.58
CA ALA A 356 3.76 -1.64 -19.20
C ALA A 356 4.02 -2.28 -17.81
N PRO A 357 5.26 -2.74 -17.53
CA PRO A 357 5.62 -3.22 -16.20
C PRO A 357 5.39 -2.18 -15.10
N THR A 358 5.23 -2.64 -13.87
CA THR A 358 5.11 -1.84 -12.66
C THR A 358 6.25 -2.14 -11.69
N ILE A 359 6.48 -1.22 -10.76
CA ILE A 359 7.41 -1.37 -9.63
C ILE A 359 6.60 -1.25 -8.34
N GLN A 360 6.46 -2.36 -7.61
CA GLN A 360 5.92 -2.35 -6.24
C GLN A 360 7.07 -2.27 -5.25
N ILE A 361 6.96 -1.43 -4.21
CA ILE A 361 8.06 -1.15 -3.29
C ILE A 361 7.60 -1.32 -1.85
N ASP A 362 8.30 -2.19 -1.11
CA ASP A 362 8.16 -2.34 0.33
C ASP A 362 9.34 -1.69 1.09
N THR A 363 9.40 -1.87 2.40
CA THR A 363 10.43 -1.29 3.29
C THR A 363 11.87 -1.79 3.04
N SER A 364 12.05 -2.82 2.22
CA SER A 364 13.32 -3.51 1.99
C SER A 364 13.53 -4.06 0.57
N ARG A 365 12.46 -4.25 -0.21
CA ARG A 365 12.47 -4.86 -1.55
C ARG A 365 11.61 -4.08 -2.54
N ALA A 366 11.97 -4.22 -3.82
CA ALA A 366 11.10 -3.84 -4.92
C ALA A 366 10.76 -5.08 -5.76
N TYR A 367 9.58 -5.09 -6.37
CA TYR A 367 9.08 -6.16 -7.21
C TYR A 367 8.76 -5.60 -8.59
N VAL A 368 9.32 -6.21 -9.63
CA VAL A 368 9.10 -5.84 -11.03
C VAL A 368 8.53 -7.04 -11.77
N ASN A 369 7.39 -6.87 -12.41
CA ASN A 369 6.77 -7.91 -13.23
C ASN A 369 7.40 -7.97 -14.63
N ASP A 370 7.60 -9.19 -15.12
CA ASP A 370 8.16 -9.52 -16.44
C ASP A 370 7.16 -10.43 -17.15
N ALA A 371 6.19 -9.79 -17.83
CA ALA A 371 5.12 -10.50 -18.52
C ALA A 371 5.64 -11.42 -19.63
N GLU A 372 6.65 -10.95 -20.38
CA GLU A 372 7.24 -11.68 -21.50
C GLU A 372 8.00 -12.93 -21.06
N ALA A 373 8.68 -12.88 -19.90
CA ALA A 373 9.32 -14.05 -19.32
C ALA A 373 8.37 -14.92 -18.46
N GLY A 374 7.21 -14.39 -18.06
CA GLY A 374 6.29 -15.04 -17.13
C GLY A 374 6.79 -15.03 -15.68
N LEU A 375 7.55 -13.99 -15.28
CA LEU A 375 8.30 -13.95 -14.02
C LEU A 375 8.06 -12.66 -13.24
N ILE A 376 8.33 -12.69 -11.94
CA ILE A 376 8.38 -11.50 -11.08
C ILE A 376 9.75 -11.44 -10.41
N HIS A 377 10.44 -10.32 -10.54
CA HIS A 377 11.79 -10.12 -10.01
C HIS A 377 11.75 -9.38 -8.68
N GLU A 378 12.32 -9.97 -7.63
CA GLU A 378 12.54 -9.30 -6.35
C GLU A 378 13.93 -8.67 -6.33
N ILE A 379 13.98 -7.36 -6.10
CA ILE A 379 15.18 -6.54 -6.13
C ILE A 379 15.50 -6.04 -4.73
N ASP A 380 16.73 -6.27 -4.29
CA ASP A 380 17.30 -5.62 -3.11
C ASP A 380 17.81 -4.23 -3.50
N TYR A 381 16.95 -3.21 -3.39
CA TYR A 381 17.31 -1.85 -3.79
C TYR A 381 18.34 -1.20 -2.86
N ASN A 382 18.62 -1.79 -1.70
CA ASN A 382 19.67 -1.34 -0.78
C ASN A 382 21.04 -1.98 -1.06
N ASP A 383 21.12 -2.89 -2.04
CA ASP A 383 22.32 -3.64 -2.39
C ASP A 383 22.56 -3.56 -3.91
N ASP A 384 22.76 -2.34 -4.40
CA ASP A 384 23.09 -2.01 -5.80
C ASP A 384 22.15 -2.67 -6.83
N LEU A 385 20.83 -2.68 -6.53
CA LEU A 385 19.80 -3.32 -7.35
C LEU A 385 20.05 -4.82 -7.61
N ARG A 386 20.61 -5.53 -6.63
CA ARG A 386 20.82 -6.98 -6.75
C ARG A 386 19.48 -7.70 -6.87
N LEU A 387 19.36 -8.54 -7.90
CA LEU A 387 18.30 -9.54 -7.99
C LEU A 387 18.42 -10.52 -6.81
N ALA A 388 17.45 -10.47 -5.90
CA ALA A 388 17.40 -11.31 -4.71
C ALA A 388 16.76 -12.67 -5.01
N ARG A 389 15.59 -12.64 -5.65
CA ARG A 389 14.79 -13.82 -6.03
C ARG A 389 14.04 -13.54 -7.33
N THR A 390 13.54 -14.61 -7.94
CA THR A 390 12.60 -14.55 -9.04
C THR A 390 11.46 -15.52 -8.72
N PHE A 391 10.23 -15.10 -8.94
CA PHE A 391 9.03 -15.89 -8.71
C PHE A 391 8.34 -16.23 -10.04
N ASP A 392 7.67 -17.38 -10.05
CA ASP A 392 6.81 -17.84 -11.13
C ASP A 392 5.40 -18.01 -10.55
N ALA A 393 4.48 -17.16 -10.98
CA ALA A 393 3.08 -17.20 -10.55
C ALA A 393 2.24 -18.21 -11.36
N GLY A 394 2.82 -18.89 -12.35
CA GLY A 394 2.14 -19.82 -13.25
C GLY A 394 1.30 -19.16 -14.34
N ILE A 395 1.36 -17.84 -14.48
CA ILE A 395 0.64 -17.00 -15.46
C ILE A 395 1.57 -15.88 -15.94
N ALA A 396 1.25 -15.19 -17.03
CA ALA A 396 2.00 -13.99 -17.42
C ALA A 396 1.60 -12.81 -16.51
N PRO A 397 2.52 -12.26 -15.70
CA PRO A 397 2.21 -11.24 -14.72
C PRO A 397 2.08 -9.86 -15.38
N HIS A 398 1.06 -9.63 -16.20
CA HIS A 398 0.83 -8.35 -16.86
C HIS A 398 0.50 -7.25 -15.85
N LEU A 399 -0.31 -7.58 -14.85
CA LEU A 399 -0.81 -6.67 -13.83
C LEU A 399 -0.38 -7.18 -12.45
N MET A 400 0.07 -6.29 -11.57
CA MET A 400 0.51 -6.68 -10.23
C MET A 400 0.31 -5.55 -9.20
N VAL A 401 -0.13 -5.91 -8.00
CA VAL A 401 -0.06 -5.06 -6.79
C VAL A 401 0.45 -5.86 -5.61
N GLU A 402 1.19 -5.20 -4.72
CA GLU A 402 1.58 -5.78 -3.44
C GLU A 402 0.55 -5.46 -2.34
N THR A 403 0.33 -6.43 -1.46
CA THR A 403 -0.55 -6.35 -0.29
C THR A 403 0.13 -6.92 0.95
N GLY A 404 -0.50 -6.83 2.13
CA GLY A 404 0.07 -7.23 3.41
C GLY A 404 0.75 -6.10 4.18
N ARG A 405 0.47 -4.84 3.84
CA ARG A 405 1.19 -3.65 4.30
C ARG A 405 0.30 -2.57 4.86
#